data_AF-I0YJB4-F1
#
_entry.id   AF-I0YJB4-F1
#
_cell.length_a   1.000
_cell.length_b   1.000
_cell.length_c   1.000
_cell.angle_alpha   90.00
_cell.angle_beta   90.00
_cell.angle_gamma   90.00
#
_symmetry.space_group_name_H-M   'P 1'
#
loop_
_entity.id
_entity.type
_entity.pdbx_description
1 polymer ?
#
loop_
_entity_poly.entity_id
_entity_poly.type
_entity_poly.pdbx_seq_one_letter_code
_entity_poly.pdbx_strand_id
1 'polypeptide(L)'
;MESQSQASSGVSLGKGAWDCDARMAIPPEKEAEVFEEIATMDFPFEGIPTVPPRKDMDHMTFFCGGCRYRVTAYPDWTAAKVKQALWAGGIQRSNKPKDKSSTPGLQKWEDLALIYAGQIMEDERQLKEYSVPPGCQVCIAVETAKLNADPDADSAYWN
;
A
#
# COMPACT_ATOMS: atom_id res chain seq x y z
N MET A 1 -11.31 12.00 41.57
CA MET A 1 -11.71 12.21 40.16
C MET A 1 -10.44 12.53 39.40
N GLU A 2 -9.74 11.50 38.94
CA GLU A 2 -8.55 11.69 38.10
C GLU A 2 -9.01 11.66 36.64
N SER A 3 -8.83 12.81 35.99
CA SER A 3 -9.08 13.02 34.57
C SER A 3 -7.98 12.33 33.78
N GLN A 4 -8.32 11.20 33.14
CA GLN A 4 -7.46 10.59 32.13
C GLN A 4 -7.50 11.47 30.87
N SER A 5 -6.38 12.11 30.56
CA SER A 5 -6.17 12.81 29.30
C SER A 5 -6.27 11.83 28.13
N GLN A 6 -7.30 12.01 27.31
CA GLN A 6 -7.43 11.36 26.00
C GLN A 6 -6.18 11.63 25.17
N ALA A 7 -5.34 10.61 25.00
CA ALA A 7 -4.35 10.58 23.96
C ALA A 7 -5.10 10.65 22.62
N SER A 8 -4.89 11.73 21.88
CA SER A 8 -5.40 11.92 20.54
C SER A 8 -4.90 10.79 19.64
N SER A 9 -5.78 9.86 19.28
CA SER A 9 -5.51 8.81 18.31
C SER A 9 -5.28 9.44 16.94
N GLY A 10 -4.00 9.67 16.61
CA GLY A 10 -3.55 10.12 15.30
C GLY A 10 -3.92 9.10 14.23
N VAL A 11 -4.69 9.57 13.25
CA VAL A 11 -5.03 8.99 11.93
C VAL A 11 -4.51 7.57 11.66
N SER A 12 -5.17 6.55 12.21
CA SER A 12 -5.07 5.17 11.72
C SER A 12 -5.94 5.04 10.48
N LEU A 13 -5.43 5.45 9.31
CA LEU A 13 -6.10 5.24 8.02
C LEU A 13 -5.47 4.07 7.28
N GLY A 14 -5.75 2.87 7.76
CA GLY A 14 -5.52 1.61 7.08
C GLY A 14 -6.09 0.44 7.88
N LYS A 15 -6.56 -0.61 7.22
CA LYS A 15 -6.96 -1.89 7.85
C LYS A 15 -5.74 -2.69 8.39
N GLY A 16 -4.61 -2.00 8.61
CA GLY A 16 -3.32 -2.54 9.02
C GLY A 16 -2.25 -2.49 7.93
N ALA A 17 -1.02 -2.79 8.33
CA ALA A 17 0.14 -2.88 7.46
C ALA A 17 0.79 -4.27 7.50
N TRP A 18 1.50 -4.62 6.44
CA TRP A 18 2.15 -5.92 6.27
C TRP A 18 3.59 -5.77 5.78
N ASP A 19 4.48 -6.53 6.40
CA ASP A 19 5.81 -6.80 5.87
C ASP A 19 5.73 -8.09 5.05
N CYS A 20 5.82 -7.95 3.72
CA CYS A 20 5.70 -9.08 2.81
C CYS A 20 6.92 -9.99 2.83
N ASP A 21 8.10 -9.46 3.18
CA ASP A 21 9.34 -10.22 3.22
C ASP A 21 9.38 -11.11 4.48
N ALA A 22 8.97 -10.56 5.63
CA ALA A 22 8.82 -11.27 6.89
C ALA A 22 7.50 -12.06 7.01
N ARG A 23 6.56 -11.85 6.07
CA ARG A 23 5.24 -12.51 5.99
C ARG A 23 4.37 -12.31 7.22
N MET A 24 4.42 -11.11 7.80
CA MET A 24 3.72 -10.79 9.05
C MET A 24 3.08 -9.40 9.00
N ALA A 25 2.06 -9.20 9.84
CA ALA A 25 1.51 -7.88 10.07
C ALA A 25 2.53 -7.00 10.79
N ILE A 26 2.62 -5.75 10.38
CA ILE A 26 3.39 -4.71 11.09
C ILE A 26 2.47 -4.18 12.21
N PRO A 27 2.91 -4.21 13.48
CA PRO A 27 2.14 -3.64 14.57
C PRO A 27 1.87 -2.14 14.36
N PRO A 28 0.70 -1.61 14.75
CA PRO A 28 0.34 -0.20 14.55
C PRO A 28 1.39 0.80 15.08
N GLU A 29 1.99 0.50 16.24
CA GLU A 29 3.02 1.31 16.87
C GLU A 29 4.37 1.31 16.13
N LYS A 30 4.57 0.36 15.19
CA LYS A 30 5.77 0.23 14.35
C LYS A 30 5.57 0.73 12.93
N GLU A 31 4.33 1.02 12.50
CA GLU A 31 4.06 1.44 11.12
C GLU A 31 4.85 2.69 10.74
N ALA A 32 4.83 3.74 11.56
CA ALA A 32 5.55 4.98 11.27
C ALA A 32 7.07 4.77 11.15
N GLU A 33 7.64 3.86 11.94
CA GLU A 33 9.07 3.51 11.85
C GLU A 33 9.37 2.76 10.55
N VAL A 34 8.59 1.72 10.25
CA VAL A 34 8.80 0.85 9.08
C VAL A 34 8.59 1.59 7.76
N PHE A 35 7.64 2.53 7.71
CA PHE A 35 7.40 3.37 6.54
C PHE A 35 8.22 4.67 6.55
N GLU A 36 9.12 4.89 7.52
CA GLU A 36 9.93 6.11 7.64
C GLU A 36 9.08 7.41 7.68
N GLU A 37 7.90 7.35 8.32
CA GLU A 37 6.92 8.44 8.43
C GLU A 37 7.01 9.19 9.77
N ILE A 38 8.10 9.02 10.52
CA ILE A 38 8.32 9.73 11.79
C ILE A 38 8.72 11.18 11.47
N ALA A 39 7.86 12.13 11.83
CA ALA A 39 8.16 13.55 11.68
C ALA A 39 9.28 13.98 12.64
N THR A 40 10.21 14.79 12.15
CA THR A 40 11.35 15.31 12.89
C THR A 40 11.50 16.82 12.68
N MET A 41 12.35 17.44 13.49
CA MET A 41 12.71 18.86 13.35
C MET A 41 13.96 19.06 12.47
N ASP A 42 14.42 18.04 11.74
CA ASP A 42 15.62 18.14 10.91
C ASP A 42 15.40 19.01 9.66
N PHE A 43 14.17 19.01 9.11
CA PHE A 43 13.78 19.77 7.92
C PHE A 43 12.43 20.50 8.10
N PRO A 44 12.28 21.38 9.10
CA PRO A 44 10.97 21.91 9.47
C PRO A 44 10.39 22.81 8.36
N PHE A 45 9.08 22.76 8.18
CA PHE A 45 8.35 23.65 7.27
C PHE A 45 7.47 24.58 8.10
N GLU A 46 7.72 25.89 8.04
CA GLU A 46 7.00 26.89 8.84
C GLU A 46 7.01 26.60 10.36
N GLY A 47 8.08 25.98 10.86
CA GLY A 47 8.21 25.58 12.27
C GLY A 47 7.47 24.28 12.64
N ILE A 48 6.88 23.59 11.66
CA ILE A 48 6.20 22.31 11.82
C ILE A 48 7.19 21.18 11.51
N PRO A 49 7.30 20.13 12.36
CA PRO A 49 8.08 18.94 12.05
C PRO A 49 7.65 18.32 10.71
N THR A 50 8.61 17.88 9.91
CA THR A 50 8.34 17.20 8.64
C THR A 50 8.90 15.79 8.65
N VAL A 51 8.35 14.93 7.81
CA VAL A 51 8.92 13.61 7.55
C VAL A 51 10.20 13.79 6.71
N PRO A 52 11.37 13.31 7.18
CA PRO A 52 12.61 13.40 6.42
C PRO A 52 12.55 12.67 5.08
N PRO A 53 13.47 12.99 4.14
CA PRO A 53 13.65 12.16 2.95
C PRO A 53 13.94 10.71 3.29
N ARG A 54 13.35 9.81 2.51
CA ARG A 54 13.47 8.37 2.67
C ARG A 54 14.89 7.86 2.54
N LYS A 55 15.25 6.83 3.31
CA LYS A 55 16.55 6.15 3.27
C LYS A 55 16.46 4.72 2.74
N ASP A 56 15.35 4.02 2.97
CA ASP A 56 15.12 2.67 2.45
C ASP A 56 14.78 2.72 0.95
N MET A 57 15.76 2.36 0.13
CA MET A 57 15.64 2.27 -1.33
C MET A 57 15.33 0.85 -1.83
N ASP A 58 15.40 -0.14 -0.94
CA ASP A 58 15.26 -1.56 -1.27
C ASP A 58 13.81 -2.04 -1.17
N HIS A 59 12.97 -1.32 -0.41
CA HIS A 59 11.58 -1.68 -0.19
C HIS A 59 10.62 -0.65 -0.75
N MET A 60 9.68 -1.12 -1.57
CA MET A 60 8.56 -0.32 -2.07
C MET A 60 7.32 -0.53 -1.20
N THR A 61 6.42 0.45 -1.21
CA THR A 61 5.13 0.38 -0.51
C THR A 61 3.97 0.36 -1.49
N PHE A 62 3.05 -0.58 -1.28
CA PHE A 62 1.83 -0.75 -2.06
C PHE A 62 0.59 -0.61 -1.18
N PHE A 63 -0.42 0.09 -1.69
CA PHE A 63 -1.74 0.18 -1.06
C PHE A 63 -2.68 -0.80 -1.74
N CYS A 64 -3.31 -1.70 -0.98
CA CYS A 64 -4.31 -2.65 -1.50
C CYS A 64 -5.39 -2.96 -0.48
N GLY A 65 -6.65 -2.82 -0.88
CA GLY A 65 -7.81 -3.19 -0.05
C GLY A 65 -7.95 -2.39 1.25
N GLY A 66 -7.26 -1.26 1.37
CA GLY A 66 -7.15 -0.45 2.59
C GLY A 66 -5.99 -0.86 3.50
N CYS A 67 -5.14 -1.81 3.13
CA CYS A 67 -3.90 -2.13 3.84
C CYS A 67 -2.69 -1.54 3.12
N ARG A 68 -1.59 -1.35 3.86
CA ARG A 68 -0.25 -1.04 3.33
C ARG A 68 0.62 -2.28 3.31
N TYR A 69 1.41 -2.45 2.27
CA TYR A 69 2.33 -3.57 2.11
C TYR A 69 3.72 -3.03 1.81
N ARG A 70 4.69 -3.39 2.63
CA ARG A 70 6.12 -3.18 2.37
C ARG A 70 6.69 -4.46 1.77
N VAL A 71 7.40 -4.35 0.66
CA VAL A 71 8.02 -5.50 -0.01
C VAL A 71 9.34 -5.08 -0.64
N THR A 72 10.34 -5.95 -0.56
CA THR A 72 11.58 -5.81 -1.31
C THR A 72 11.24 -5.81 -2.81
N ALA A 73 11.55 -4.73 -3.51
CA ALA A 73 11.30 -4.60 -4.95
C ALA A 73 12.21 -3.52 -5.55
N TYR A 74 12.60 -3.74 -6.80
CA TYR A 74 13.54 -2.86 -7.50
C TYR A 74 12.98 -2.45 -8.86
N PRO A 75 13.35 -1.28 -9.40
CA PRO A 75 12.82 -0.81 -10.68
C PRO A 75 13.06 -1.76 -11.88
N ASP A 76 14.06 -2.62 -11.82
CA ASP A 76 14.35 -3.61 -12.86
C ASP A 76 13.53 -4.91 -12.73
N TRP A 77 12.71 -5.05 -11.68
CA TRP A 77 11.76 -6.16 -11.56
C TRP A 77 10.55 -5.94 -12.45
N THR A 78 9.99 -7.05 -12.94
CA THR A 78 8.71 -7.05 -13.66
C THR A 78 7.55 -6.86 -12.70
N ALA A 79 6.44 -6.29 -13.19
CA ALA A 79 5.23 -6.13 -12.37
C ALA A 79 4.72 -7.49 -11.84
N ALA A 80 4.78 -8.56 -12.64
CA ALA A 80 4.39 -9.90 -12.20
C ALA A 80 5.19 -10.39 -10.98
N LYS A 81 6.52 -10.18 -10.99
CA LYS A 81 7.38 -10.58 -9.87
C LYS A 81 6.98 -9.86 -8.57
N VAL A 82 6.63 -8.58 -8.67
CA VAL A 82 6.17 -7.78 -7.53
C VAL A 82 4.79 -8.23 -7.06
N LYS A 83 3.83 -8.49 -7.97
CA LYS A 83 2.51 -9.05 -7.63
C LYS A 83 2.63 -10.37 -6.88
N GLN A 84 3.51 -11.26 -7.34
CA GLN A 84 3.78 -12.54 -6.68
C GLN A 84 4.35 -12.36 -5.26
N ALA A 85 5.30 -11.44 -5.09
CA ALA A 85 5.88 -11.14 -3.77
C ALA A 85 4.84 -10.56 -2.80
N LEU A 86 4.02 -9.60 -3.26
CA LEU A 86 2.93 -9.01 -2.47
C LEU A 86 1.89 -10.07 -2.08
N TRP A 87 1.48 -10.91 -3.03
CA TRP A 87 0.53 -11.98 -2.82
C TRP A 87 1.01 -12.98 -1.79
N ALA A 88 2.20 -13.56 -2.01
CA ALA A 88 2.77 -14.56 -1.12
C ALA A 88 3.08 -14.00 0.27
N GLY A 89 3.52 -12.73 0.32
CA GLY A 89 3.99 -12.07 1.52
C GLY A 89 2.88 -11.61 2.46
N GLY A 90 1.86 -10.94 1.94
CA GLY A 90 0.83 -10.33 2.81
C GLY A 90 -0.59 -10.47 2.28
N ILE A 91 -0.82 -10.18 0.99
CA ILE A 91 -2.19 -9.99 0.46
C ILE A 91 -3.05 -11.24 0.64
N GLN A 92 -2.53 -12.44 0.38
CA GLN A 92 -3.33 -13.66 0.54
C GLN A 92 -3.82 -13.89 1.98
N ARG A 93 -3.12 -13.33 2.99
CA ARG A 93 -3.44 -13.48 4.41
C ARG A 93 -4.35 -12.37 4.93
N SER A 94 -4.23 -11.19 4.36
CA SER A 94 -5.02 -10.01 4.73
C SER A 94 -6.32 -9.90 3.93
N ASN A 95 -6.49 -10.70 2.89
CA ASN A 95 -7.66 -10.64 2.03
C ASN A 95 -8.95 -10.93 2.81
N LYS A 96 -10.02 -10.24 2.43
CA LYS A 96 -11.31 -10.42 3.10
C LYS A 96 -11.92 -11.79 2.74
N PRO A 97 -12.64 -12.43 3.68
CA PRO A 97 -13.49 -13.59 3.39
C PRO A 97 -14.49 -13.31 2.25
N LYS A 98 -14.78 -14.33 1.44
CA LYS A 98 -15.60 -14.24 0.20
C LYS A 98 -17.01 -13.70 0.43
N ASP A 99 -17.55 -13.89 1.63
CA ASP A 99 -18.90 -13.50 2.07
C ASP A 99 -19.07 -11.99 2.30
N LYS A 100 -18.01 -11.18 2.17
CA LYS A 100 -18.04 -9.72 2.43
C LYS A 100 -17.61 -8.86 1.23
N SER A 101 -17.63 -9.39 0.02
CA SER A 101 -17.21 -8.68 -1.19
C SER A 101 -18.29 -8.73 -2.28
N SER A 102 -18.46 -7.63 -3.02
CA SER A 102 -19.30 -7.54 -4.22
C SER A 102 -18.64 -8.15 -5.47
N THR A 103 -17.37 -8.51 -5.35
CA THR A 103 -16.59 -9.26 -6.35
C THR A 103 -16.14 -10.60 -5.76
N PRO A 104 -15.68 -11.58 -6.58
CA PRO A 104 -15.03 -12.79 -6.06
C PRO A 104 -13.87 -12.50 -5.10
N GLY A 105 -13.32 -11.29 -5.13
CA GLY A 105 -12.16 -10.87 -4.37
C GLY A 105 -10.88 -11.40 -5.01
N LEU A 106 -9.73 -10.91 -4.55
CA LEU A 106 -8.43 -11.41 -5.01
C LEU A 106 -8.29 -12.90 -4.66
N GLN A 107 -8.12 -13.79 -5.63
CA GLN A 107 -7.95 -15.24 -5.40
C GLN A 107 -6.51 -15.70 -5.62
N LYS A 108 -5.79 -14.98 -6.47
CA LYS A 108 -4.41 -15.27 -6.87
C LYS A 108 -3.69 -13.98 -7.23
N TRP A 109 -2.38 -14.04 -7.44
CA TRP A 109 -1.56 -12.85 -7.70
C TRP A 109 -1.92 -12.18 -9.04
N GLU A 110 -2.41 -12.94 -10.02
CA GLU A 110 -2.84 -12.48 -11.33
C GLU A 110 -4.07 -11.57 -11.24
N ASP A 111 -4.85 -11.67 -10.16
CA ASP A 111 -6.01 -10.80 -9.95
C ASP A 111 -5.59 -9.39 -9.49
N LEU A 112 -4.30 -9.15 -9.24
CA LEU A 112 -3.76 -7.84 -8.92
C LEU A 112 -3.44 -7.06 -10.20
N ALA A 113 -3.83 -5.79 -10.23
CA ALA A 113 -3.28 -4.77 -11.12
C ALA A 113 -2.41 -3.83 -10.28
N LEU A 114 -1.19 -3.55 -10.75
CA LEU A 114 -0.33 -2.53 -10.16
C LEU A 114 -0.51 -1.22 -10.93
N ILE A 115 -0.58 -0.11 -10.21
CA ILE A 115 -0.77 1.22 -10.77
C ILE A 115 0.25 2.17 -10.14
N TYR A 116 0.91 2.95 -11.00
CA TYR A 116 1.78 4.05 -10.59
C TYR A 116 1.56 5.24 -11.52
N ALA A 117 1.48 6.45 -10.97
CA ALA A 117 1.22 7.67 -11.73
C ALA A 117 0.03 7.56 -12.72
N GLY A 118 -1.02 6.84 -12.34
CA GLY A 118 -2.21 6.59 -13.18
C GLY A 118 -2.04 5.54 -14.28
N GLN A 119 -0.86 4.93 -14.42
CA GLN A 119 -0.58 3.90 -15.44
C GLN A 119 -0.74 2.51 -14.85
N ILE A 120 -1.57 1.67 -15.49
CA ILE A 120 -1.70 0.26 -15.16
C ILE A 120 -0.50 -0.49 -15.75
N MET A 121 0.18 -1.29 -14.93
CA MET A 121 1.38 -2.02 -15.33
C MET A 121 1.06 -3.39 -15.92
N GLU A 122 1.71 -3.70 -17.04
CA GLU A 122 1.71 -5.02 -17.68
C GLU A 122 2.67 -5.96 -16.95
N ASP A 123 2.33 -7.24 -16.90
CA ASP A 123 3.00 -8.24 -16.06
C ASP A 123 4.47 -8.45 -16.42
N GLU A 124 4.79 -8.44 -17.71
CA GLU A 124 6.12 -8.71 -18.26
C GLU A 124 7.03 -7.47 -18.27
N ARG A 125 6.46 -6.28 -18.08
CA ARG A 125 7.20 -5.01 -18.15
C ARG A 125 7.84 -4.67 -16.82
N GLN A 126 9.02 -4.05 -16.89
CA GLN A 126 9.77 -3.63 -15.71
C GLN A 126 9.20 -2.35 -15.11
N LEU A 127 9.24 -2.23 -13.78
CA LEU A 127 8.76 -1.03 -13.08
C LEU A 127 9.43 0.27 -13.57
N LYS A 128 10.71 0.22 -13.95
CA LYS A 128 11.47 1.36 -14.47
C LYS A 128 10.92 1.90 -15.79
N GLU A 129 10.25 1.07 -16.57
CA GLU A 129 9.60 1.51 -17.81
C GLU A 129 8.40 2.43 -17.54
N TYR A 130 7.84 2.35 -16.33
CA TYR A 130 6.80 3.24 -15.80
C TYR A 130 7.40 4.37 -14.95
N SER A 131 8.73 4.54 -14.96
CA SER A 131 9.47 5.54 -14.16
C SER A 131 9.28 5.40 -12.64
N VAL A 132 9.00 4.19 -12.14
CA VAL A 132 8.94 3.95 -10.70
C VAL A 132 10.34 4.09 -10.09
N PRO A 133 10.57 5.00 -9.13
CA PRO A 133 11.87 5.15 -8.49
C PRO A 133 12.13 4.02 -7.46
N PRO A 134 13.40 3.73 -7.14
CA PRO A 134 13.75 2.90 -5.98
C PRO A 134 13.07 3.41 -4.70
N GLY A 135 12.68 2.50 -3.81
CA GLY A 135 12.04 2.88 -2.54
C GLY A 135 10.67 3.58 -2.66
N CYS A 136 10.00 3.53 -3.82
CA CYS A 136 8.71 4.21 -4.02
C CYS A 136 7.66 3.80 -2.97
N GLN A 137 7.01 4.78 -2.32
CA GLN A 137 5.99 4.52 -1.30
C GLN A 137 4.55 4.55 -1.79
N VAL A 138 4.30 5.11 -2.98
CA VAL A 138 2.95 5.41 -3.46
C VAL A 138 2.66 4.59 -4.71
N CYS A 139 2.67 3.26 -4.55
CA CYS A 139 2.15 2.35 -5.56
C CYS A 139 0.77 1.82 -5.14
N ILE A 140 -0.11 1.62 -6.11
CA ILE A 140 -1.45 1.07 -5.86
C ILE A 140 -1.48 -0.36 -6.38
N ALA A 141 -2.04 -1.26 -5.59
CA ALA A 141 -2.40 -2.61 -6.00
C ALA A 141 -3.92 -2.77 -5.82
N VAL A 142 -4.62 -3.16 -6.88
CA VAL A 142 -6.08 -3.26 -6.88
C VAL A 142 -6.53 -4.54 -7.57
N GLU A 143 -7.69 -5.03 -7.20
CA GLU A 143 -8.32 -6.16 -7.89
C GLU A 143 -8.68 -5.76 -9.32
N THR A 144 -8.14 -6.48 -10.32
CA THR A 144 -8.38 -6.22 -11.74
C THR A 144 -9.88 -6.24 -12.08
N ALA A 145 -10.66 -7.11 -11.44
CA ALA A 145 -12.11 -7.15 -11.62
C ALA A 145 -12.81 -5.84 -11.22
N LYS A 146 -12.28 -5.10 -10.24
CA LYS A 146 -12.82 -3.80 -9.83
C LYS A 146 -12.48 -2.68 -10.81
N LEU A 147 -11.35 -2.78 -11.51
CA LEU A 147 -10.98 -1.83 -12.56
C LEU A 147 -11.86 -1.97 -13.81
N ASN A 148 -12.27 -3.20 -14.09
CA ASN A 148 -13.08 -3.51 -15.28
C ASN A 148 -14.58 -3.54 -15.01
N ALA A 149 -15.01 -3.28 -13.76
CA ALA A 149 -16.42 -3.20 -13.43
C ALA A 149 -17.01 -1.92 -13.99
N ASP A 150 -18.24 -2.00 -14.52
CA ASP A 150 -18.98 -0.80 -14.89
C ASP A 150 -19.14 0.09 -13.64
N PRO A 151 -18.99 1.42 -13.78
CA PRO A 151 -19.24 2.33 -12.67
C PRO A 151 -20.68 2.13 -12.19
N ASP A 152 -20.85 2.11 -10.87
CA ASP A 152 -22.18 2.03 -10.27
C ASP A 152 -23.02 3.21 -10.74
N ALA A 153 -24.13 2.91 -11.43
CA ALA A 153 -25.03 3.90 -12.00
C ALA A 153 -25.63 4.80 -10.91
N ASP A 154 -25.72 4.32 -9.67
CA ASP A 154 -26.23 5.06 -8.52
C ASP A 154 -25.10 5.68 -7.67
N SER A 155 -23.85 5.66 -8.13
CA SER A 155 -22.75 6.32 -7.43
C SER A 155 -23.03 7.81 -7.31
N ALA A 156 -23.06 8.30 -6.06
CA ALA A 156 -23.28 9.71 -5.73
C ALA A 156 -22.22 10.68 -6.34
N TYR A 157 -21.16 10.15 -6.95
CA TYR A 157 -20.11 10.94 -7.61
C TYR A 157 -20.35 11.14 -9.11
N TRP A 158 -21.27 10.39 -9.72
CA TRP A 158 -21.56 10.45 -11.16
C TRP A 158 -22.93 11.06 -11.49
N ASN A 159 -23.70 11.48 -10.48
CA ASN A 159 -24.97 12.18 -10.60
C ASN A 159 -24.82 13.70 -10.49
#